data_AF-A0A1E1IYS0-F1
#
_entry.id   AF-A0A1E1IYS0-F1
#
_cell.length_a   1.000
_cell.length_b   1.000
_cell.length_c   1.000
_cell.angle_alpha   90.00
_cell.angle_beta   90.00
_cell.angle_gamma   90.00
#
_symmetry.space_group_name_H-M   'P 1'
#
loop_
_entity.id
_entity.type
_entity.pdbx_description
1 polymer ?
#
loop_
_entity_poly.entity_id
_entity_poly.type
_entity_poly.pdbx_seq_one_letter_code
_entity_poly.pdbx_strand_id
1 'polypeptide(L)'
;MTGQARLARRASKSVTAIKKASKKALSLPKSAFALPPQLKQAASAPLQSTNHMQLWLRTVPTPLGPFSLYVDADGAVRCCHWQRSMPGDAAVLQTEAQEVCATMQSRWYKNATVTVAGVWADSADRVSGVPGESAVALLRDYFNPPTAKAGRPEELERLLMQVPIVYPPTTTFMAQAWATLRDTVPSGVTISYKGLGVRVNKALHLPASAAVAPRAIGVAMGANPISVIVPCHRVLSSTNSLCGYGLGLRFKVWLLRHEQADVAADKLRVGEEENAVSTVASRH
;
A
#
# COMPACT_ATOMS: atom_id res chain seq x y z
N MET A 1 35.16 -12.08 -47.07
CA MET A 1 34.03 -12.45 -46.18
C MET A 1 33.71 -11.27 -45.28
N THR A 2 32.46 -10.81 -45.34
CA THR A 2 31.97 -9.46 -44.99
C THR A 2 31.82 -9.22 -43.48
N GLY A 3 32.01 -7.97 -43.05
CA GLY A 3 31.97 -7.51 -41.65
C GLY A 3 30.67 -7.77 -40.88
N GLN A 4 29.59 -8.18 -41.56
CA GLN A 4 28.32 -8.58 -40.94
C GLN A 4 28.42 -9.90 -40.14
N ALA A 5 29.28 -10.83 -40.53
CA ALA A 5 29.45 -12.10 -39.81
C ALA A 5 30.14 -11.92 -38.43
N ARG A 6 30.92 -10.85 -38.26
CA ARG A 6 31.63 -10.55 -37.00
C ARG A 6 30.72 -9.86 -35.96
N LEU A 7 29.73 -9.07 -36.41
CA LEU A 7 28.74 -8.44 -35.53
C LEU A 7 27.74 -9.46 -34.96
N ALA A 8 27.23 -10.37 -35.80
CA ALA A 8 26.27 -11.40 -35.37
C ALA A 8 26.85 -12.35 -34.31
N ARG A 9 28.15 -12.68 -34.40
CA ARG A 9 28.84 -13.54 -33.44
C ARG A 9 29.11 -12.85 -32.10
N ARG A 10 29.21 -11.52 -32.07
CA ARG A 10 29.36 -10.71 -30.84
C ARG A 10 28.02 -10.55 -30.11
N ALA A 11 26.93 -10.32 -30.84
CA ALA A 11 25.58 -10.25 -30.26
C ALA A 11 25.14 -11.58 -29.64
N SER A 12 25.43 -12.71 -30.29
CA SER A 12 25.12 -14.04 -29.77
C SER A 12 25.83 -14.35 -28.43
N LYS A 13 27.13 -14.01 -28.31
CA LYS A 13 27.89 -14.19 -27.06
C LYS A 13 27.38 -13.30 -25.91
N SER A 14 26.93 -12.08 -26.20
CA SER A 14 26.37 -11.17 -25.20
C SER A 14 25.01 -11.64 -24.67
N VAL A 15 24.14 -12.18 -25.54
CA VAL A 15 22.82 -12.71 -25.13
C VAL A 15 22.96 -13.98 -24.29
N THR A 16 23.93 -14.86 -24.60
CA THR A 16 24.19 -16.06 -23.79
C THR A 16 24.79 -15.70 -22.42
N ALA A 17 25.64 -14.67 -22.34
CA ALA A 17 26.19 -14.18 -21.07
C ALA A 17 25.12 -13.57 -20.15
N ILE A 18 24.17 -12.80 -20.70
CA ILE A 18 23.04 -12.22 -19.96
C ILE A 18 22.09 -13.32 -19.42
N LYS A 19 21.80 -14.35 -20.22
CA LYS A 19 20.98 -15.50 -19.77
C LYS A 19 21.65 -16.31 -18.66
N LYS A 20 22.99 -16.40 -18.66
CA LYS A 20 23.76 -17.12 -17.62
C LYS A 20 23.88 -16.31 -16.32
N ALA A 21 23.94 -14.98 -16.39
CA ALA A 21 23.89 -14.10 -15.23
C ALA A 21 22.50 -14.09 -14.56
N SER A 22 21.42 -14.11 -15.35
CA SER A 22 20.03 -14.16 -14.85
C SER A 22 19.70 -15.47 -14.11
N LYS A 23 20.26 -16.62 -14.53
CA LYS A 23 20.11 -17.89 -13.79
C LYS A 23 20.92 -17.97 -12.49
N LYS A 24 21.99 -17.18 -12.34
CA LYS A 24 22.86 -17.20 -11.15
C LYS A 24 22.44 -16.17 -10.08
N ALA A 25 21.62 -15.19 -10.45
CA ALA A 25 21.06 -14.18 -9.53
C ALA A 25 19.81 -14.68 -8.75
N LEU A 26 19.29 -15.87 -9.08
CA LEU A 26 18.10 -16.44 -8.43
C LEU A 26 18.47 -17.48 -7.36
N SER A 27 19.33 -17.11 -6.41
CA SER A 27 19.49 -17.86 -5.16
C SER A 27 19.91 -16.93 -4.04
N LEU A 28 19.01 -16.04 -3.64
CA LEU A 28 19.11 -15.39 -2.34
C LEU A 28 18.85 -16.45 -1.26
N PRO A 29 19.66 -16.50 -0.19
CA PRO A 29 19.48 -17.46 0.88
C PRO A 29 18.11 -17.24 1.54
N LYS A 30 17.32 -18.33 1.65
CA LYS A 30 15.99 -18.36 2.29
C LYS A 30 15.99 -17.85 3.75
N SER A 31 17.16 -17.65 4.35
CA SER A 31 17.34 -17.18 5.72
C SER A 31 17.40 -15.65 5.88
N ALA A 32 17.44 -14.86 4.79
CA ALA A 32 17.56 -13.40 4.88
C ALA A 32 16.23 -12.65 5.19
N PHE A 33 15.11 -13.37 5.22
CA PHE A 33 13.78 -12.83 5.55
C PHE A 33 13.07 -13.66 6.62
N ALA A 34 13.82 -14.24 7.54
CA ALA A 34 13.23 -14.79 8.75
C ALA A 34 12.70 -13.63 9.60
N LEU A 35 11.39 -13.41 9.55
CA LEU A 35 10.71 -12.55 10.52
C LEU A 35 11.05 -13.02 11.93
N PRO A 36 11.37 -12.11 12.88
CA PRO A 36 11.47 -12.45 14.28
C PRO A 36 10.19 -13.17 14.73
N PRO A 37 10.29 -14.23 15.56
CA PRO A 37 9.14 -15.07 15.93
C PRO A 37 8.12 -14.40 16.88
N GLN A 38 7.98 -13.08 16.87
CA GLN A 38 7.15 -12.32 17.83
C GLN A 38 6.01 -11.49 17.22
N LEU A 39 5.66 -11.64 15.95
CA LEU A 39 4.38 -11.12 15.40
C LEU A 39 3.26 -12.17 15.40
N LYS A 40 3.17 -12.96 16.49
CA LYS A 40 1.95 -13.70 16.83
C LYS A 40 1.15 -12.89 17.84
N GLN A 41 0.50 -11.81 17.40
CA GLN A 41 -0.80 -11.35 17.90
C GLN A 41 -1.23 -10.05 17.23
N ALA A 42 -2.36 -10.12 16.53
CA ALA A 42 -3.51 -9.28 16.87
C ALA A 42 -4.75 -10.04 16.41
N ALA A 43 -5.14 -11.06 17.20
CA ALA A 43 -6.55 -11.36 17.30
C ALA A 43 -7.23 -10.03 17.67
N SER A 44 -8.30 -9.68 16.95
CA SER A 44 -9.13 -8.51 17.21
C SER A 44 -9.33 -8.35 18.72
N ALA A 45 -8.64 -7.40 19.35
CA ALA A 45 -8.91 -7.06 20.73
C ALA A 45 -10.39 -6.64 20.79
N PRO A 46 -11.21 -7.23 21.69
CA PRO A 46 -12.56 -6.76 21.87
C PRO A 46 -12.48 -5.32 22.38
N LEU A 47 -13.01 -4.38 21.59
CA LEU A 47 -13.20 -2.99 22.00
C LEU A 47 -13.92 -2.99 23.36
N GLN A 48 -13.24 -2.48 24.39
CA GLN A 48 -13.79 -2.39 25.74
C GLN A 48 -15.00 -1.44 25.76
N SER A 49 -16.15 -1.99 26.14
CA SER A 49 -17.34 -1.44 26.82
C SER A 49 -17.83 0.01 26.56
N THR A 50 -17.43 0.68 25.50
CA THR A 50 -18.22 1.74 24.88
C THR A 50 -18.20 1.51 23.39
N ASN A 51 -19.37 1.48 22.75
CA ASN A 51 -19.52 1.36 21.30
C ASN A 51 -19.05 2.66 20.61
N HIS A 52 -17.88 3.21 20.97
CA HIS A 52 -17.38 4.49 20.49
C HIS A 52 -15.89 4.37 20.19
N MET A 53 -15.54 4.59 18.92
CA MET A 53 -14.16 4.68 18.44
C MET A 53 -13.84 6.14 18.15
N GLN A 54 -12.79 6.65 18.79
CA GLN A 54 -12.25 7.98 18.51
C GLN A 54 -11.03 7.85 17.60
N LEU A 55 -10.95 8.73 16.61
CA LEU A 55 -9.85 8.78 15.64
C LEU A 55 -9.20 10.17 15.61
N TRP A 56 -7.88 10.20 15.52
CA TRP A 56 -7.08 11.39 15.33
C TRP A 56 -6.67 11.47 13.86
N LEU A 57 -6.99 12.57 13.19
CA LEU A 57 -6.50 12.81 11.84
C LEU A 57 -5.09 13.41 11.90
N ARG A 58 -4.15 12.75 11.24
CA ARG A 58 -2.78 13.23 11.01
C ARG A 58 -2.55 13.43 9.51
N THR A 59 -1.71 14.40 9.16
CA THR A 59 -1.31 14.62 7.76
C THR A 59 0.17 14.36 7.57
N VAL A 60 0.53 13.79 6.42
CA VAL A 60 1.91 13.62 5.95
C VAL A 60 2.07 14.33 4.60
N PRO A 61 2.98 15.28 4.43
CA PRO A 61 3.25 15.88 3.13
C PRO A 61 3.90 14.85 2.21
N THR A 62 3.41 14.75 0.98
CA THR A 62 3.97 13.86 -0.05
C THR A 62 4.14 14.60 -1.36
N PRO A 63 4.95 14.09 -2.31
CA PRO A 63 5.07 14.67 -3.65
C PRO A 63 3.76 14.69 -4.47
N LEU A 64 2.71 14.02 -4.00
CA LEU A 64 1.40 13.95 -4.66
C LEU A 64 0.31 14.77 -3.97
N GLY A 65 0.70 15.57 -2.97
CA GLY A 65 -0.21 16.29 -2.08
C GLY A 65 -0.27 15.66 -0.68
N PRO A 66 -1.03 16.24 0.25
CA PRO A 66 -1.09 15.75 1.62
C PRO A 66 -1.76 14.38 1.72
N PHE A 67 -1.20 13.50 2.54
CA PHE A 67 -1.70 12.16 2.82
C PHE A 67 -2.24 12.10 4.25
N SER A 68 -3.53 11.81 4.38
CA SER A 68 -4.26 11.74 5.63
C SER A 68 -4.18 10.35 6.26
N LEU A 69 -3.94 10.29 7.56
CA LEU A 69 -3.95 9.09 8.41
C LEU A 69 -4.99 9.26 9.50
N TYR A 70 -5.85 8.27 9.69
CA TYR A 70 -6.78 8.18 10.80
C TYR A 70 -6.25 7.14 11.77
N VAL A 71 -5.78 7.60 12.92
CA VAL A 71 -5.15 6.77 13.94
C VAL A 71 -6.04 6.66 15.17
N ASP A 72 -6.01 5.53 15.85
CA ASP A 72 -6.66 5.37 17.15
C ASP A 72 -5.80 5.92 18.30
N ALA A 73 -6.30 5.79 19.53
CA ALA A 73 -5.63 6.27 20.75
C ALA A 73 -4.27 5.58 20.99
N ASP A 74 -4.09 4.35 20.52
CA ASP A 74 -2.83 3.60 20.59
C ASP A 74 -1.85 4.00 19.47
N GLY A 75 -2.27 4.91 18.59
CA GLY A 75 -1.47 5.42 17.47
C GLY A 75 -1.45 4.48 16.26
N ALA A 76 -2.30 3.45 16.22
CA ALA A 76 -2.38 2.54 15.08
C ALA A 76 -3.27 3.12 13.96
N VAL A 77 -2.81 3.00 12.72
CA VAL A 77 -3.54 3.47 11.54
C VAL A 77 -4.74 2.55 11.27
N ARG A 78 -5.92 3.16 11.17
CA ARG A 78 -7.20 2.50 10.87
C ARG A 78 -7.68 2.77 9.44
N CYS A 79 -7.32 3.94 8.89
CA CYS A 79 -7.62 4.34 7.51
C CYS A 79 -6.62 5.39 7.02
N CYS A 80 -6.38 5.47 5.72
CA CYS A 80 -5.60 6.52 5.11
C CYS A 80 -5.99 6.78 3.65
N HIS A 81 -5.80 8.02 3.18
CA HIS A 81 -6.04 8.42 1.80
C HIS A 81 -5.28 9.72 1.47
N TRP A 82 -5.10 10.03 0.19
CA TRP A 82 -4.71 11.39 -0.22
C TRP A 82 -5.91 12.34 -0.11
N GLN A 83 -5.66 13.56 0.38
CA GLN A 83 -6.67 14.60 0.50
C GLN A 83 -7.22 14.98 -0.88
N ARG A 84 -8.51 15.30 -0.94
CA ARG A 84 -9.16 15.78 -2.18
C ARG A 84 -8.92 17.26 -2.44
N SER A 85 -8.67 18.03 -1.38
CA SER A 85 -8.50 19.48 -1.42
C SER A 85 -7.03 19.87 -1.22
N MET A 86 -6.68 21.11 -1.60
CA MET A 86 -5.35 21.66 -1.35
C MET A 86 -5.15 21.92 0.16
N PRO A 87 -3.94 21.71 0.71
CA PRO A 87 -3.67 21.90 2.12
C PRO A 87 -3.90 23.35 2.56
N GLY A 88 -4.49 23.55 3.76
CA GLY A 88 -4.42 24.84 4.46
C GLY A 88 -5.67 25.26 5.21
N ASP A 89 -6.84 24.67 4.94
CA ASP A 89 -8.06 25.01 5.67
C ASP A 89 -8.41 23.92 6.69
N ALA A 90 -8.21 24.25 7.97
CA ALA A 90 -8.52 23.35 9.08
C ALA A 90 -10.01 22.98 9.15
N ALA A 91 -10.92 23.86 8.72
CA ALA A 91 -12.36 23.57 8.71
C ALA A 91 -12.73 22.59 7.59
N VAL A 92 -12.12 22.73 6.41
CA VAL A 92 -12.25 21.76 5.31
C VAL A 92 -11.72 20.40 5.73
N LEU A 93 -10.53 20.37 6.35
CA LEU A 93 -9.91 19.13 6.79
C LEU A 93 -10.72 18.44 7.91
N GLN A 94 -11.32 19.21 8.81
CA GLN A 94 -12.26 18.70 9.82
C GLN A 94 -13.51 18.08 9.19
N THR A 95 -14.04 18.71 8.14
CA THR A 95 -15.23 18.20 7.42
C THR A 95 -14.89 16.89 6.70
N GLU A 96 -13.78 16.85 5.96
CA GLU A 96 -13.29 15.62 5.30
C GLU A 96 -13.02 14.51 6.34
N ALA A 97 -12.50 14.85 7.52
CA ALA A 97 -12.32 13.91 8.62
C ALA A 97 -13.64 13.26 9.08
N GLN A 98 -14.69 14.07 9.23
CA GLN A 98 -16.01 13.62 9.65
C GLN A 98 -16.66 12.71 8.60
N GLU A 99 -16.55 13.05 7.32
CA GLU A 99 -17.05 12.22 6.21
C GLU A 99 -16.39 10.84 6.15
N VAL A 100 -15.07 10.80 6.34
CA VAL A 100 -14.33 9.53 6.39
C VAL A 100 -14.74 8.71 7.60
N CYS A 101 -14.90 9.32 8.79
CA CYS A 101 -15.39 8.60 9.97
C CYS A 101 -16.80 8.03 9.74
N ALA A 102 -17.70 8.77 9.12
CA ALA A 102 -19.04 8.29 8.76
C ALA A 102 -18.98 7.14 7.74
N THR A 103 -18.07 7.22 6.76
CA THR A 103 -17.81 6.12 5.81
C THR A 103 -17.26 4.88 6.53
N MET A 104 -16.33 5.06 7.47
CA MET A 104 -15.78 3.95 8.25
C MET A 104 -16.85 3.27 9.10
N GLN A 105 -17.68 4.06 9.78
CA GLN A 105 -18.81 3.59 10.59
C GLN A 105 -19.78 2.75 9.76
N SER A 106 -20.30 3.32 8.67
CA SER A 106 -21.29 2.64 7.82
C SER A 106 -20.76 1.36 7.20
N ARG A 107 -19.47 1.34 6.82
CA ARG A 107 -18.86 0.23 6.10
C ARG A 107 -18.38 -0.91 6.99
N TRP A 108 -17.74 -0.60 8.12
CA TRP A 108 -17.04 -1.59 8.93
C TRP A 108 -17.48 -1.63 10.39
N TYR A 109 -17.88 -0.50 10.97
CA TYR A 109 -18.16 -0.38 12.41
C TYR A 109 -19.65 -0.13 12.68
N LYS A 110 -20.53 -0.99 12.13
CA LYS A 110 -21.99 -0.81 12.15
C LYS A 110 -22.61 -0.64 13.55
N ASN A 111 -21.97 -1.23 14.56
CA ASN A 111 -22.44 -1.22 15.95
C ASN A 111 -21.62 -0.27 16.83
N ALA A 112 -20.80 0.61 16.25
CA ALA A 112 -20.03 1.60 16.99
C ALA A 112 -20.19 2.99 16.37
N THR A 113 -20.18 4.02 17.21
CA THR A 113 -20.01 5.40 16.79
C THR A 113 -18.54 5.63 16.47
N VAL A 114 -18.25 6.25 15.33
CA VAL A 114 -16.88 6.63 14.94
C VAL A 114 -16.79 8.15 14.86
N THR A 115 -15.91 8.77 15.66
CA THR A 115 -15.76 10.22 15.72
C THR A 115 -14.32 10.67 15.52
N VAL A 116 -14.16 11.93 15.12
CA VAL A 116 -12.87 12.62 15.04
C VAL A 116 -12.60 13.28 16.39
N ALA A 117 -11.60 12.81 17.13
CA ALA A 117 -11.16 13.43 18.38
C ALA A 117 -10.34 14.70 18.16
N GLY A 118 -9.71 14.82 16.98
CA GLY A 118 -9.11 16.06 16.54
C GLY A 118 -8.37 15.93 15.21
N VAL A 119 -7.90 17.06 14.72
CA VAL A 119 -7.23 17.18 13.41
C VAL A 119 -5.91 17.91 13.60
N TRP A 120 -4.83 17.26 13.14
CA TRP A 120 -3.49 17.80 13.14
C TRP A 120 -2.93 17.76 11.72
N ALA A 121 -3.02 18.89 11.03
CA ALA A 121 -2.24 19.13 9.83
C ALA A 121 -0.75 19.15 10.20
N ASP A 122 0.13 18.77 9.27
CA ASP A 122 1.58 18.89 9.46
C ASP A 122 1.94 20.39 9.41
N SER A 123 1.80 21.08 10.53
CA SER A 123 2.36 22.41 10.73
C SER A 123 3.81 22.28 11.22
N ALA A 124 4.61 23.33 11.04
CA ALA A 124 6.00 23.35 11.51
C ALA A 124 6.14 23.07 13.03
N ASP A 125 5.05 23.26 13.78
CA ASP A 125 4.97 23.00 15.22
C ASP A 125 4.67 21.52 15.50
N ARG A 126 5.74 20.74 15.69
CA ARG A 126 5.62 19.33 16.08
C ARG A 126 5.05 19.24 17.51
N VAL A 127 3.76 18.95 17.62
CA VAL A 127 3.12 18.65 18.90
C VAL A 127 3.44 17.21 19.30
N SER A 128 4.24 17.06 20.36
CA SER A 128 4.57 15.76 20.96
C SER A 128 3.40 15.17 21.73
N GLY A 129 3.26 13.84 21.74
CA GLY A 129 2.24 13.15 22.54
C GLY A 129 0.86 13.08 21.88
N VAL A 130 0.75 13.45 20.61
CA VAL A 130 -0.46 13.21 19.81
C VAL A 130 -0.41 11.80 19.21
N PRO A 131 -1.48 11.00 19.30
CA PRO A 131 -1.52 9.67 18.70
C PRO A 131 -1.09 9.65 17.22
N GLY A 132 -0.35 8.61 16.84
CA GLY A 132 0.15 8.41 15.47
C GLY A 132 1.44 9.15 15.12
N GLU A 133 2.13 9.78 16.08
CA GLU A 133 3.40 10.48 15.83
C GLU A 133 4.45 9.59 15.15
N SER A 134 4.61 8.34 15.60
CA SER A 134 5.51 7.37 14.96
C SER A 134 5.07 7.02 13.54
N ALA A 135 3.76 6.86 13.29
CA ALA A 135 3.25 6.53 11.96
C ALA A 135 3.52 7.68 10.96
N VAL A 136 3.33 8.92 11.40
CA VAL A 136 3.65 10.13 10.62
C VAL A 136 5.13 10.19 10.29
N ALA A 137 6.02 9.94 11.26
CA ALA A 137 7.46 9.95 11.03
C ALA A 137 7.89 8.88 10.00
N LEU A 138 7.45 7.63 10.19
CA LEU A 138 7.77 6.52 9.29
C LEU A 138 7.26 6.77 7.86
N LEU A 139 6.03 7.28 7.72
CA LEU A 139 5.46 7.56 6.41
C LEU A 139 6.08 8.80 5.75
N ARG A 140 6.48 9.81 6.53
CA ARG A 140 7.22 10.96 6.00
C ARG A 140 8.53 10.50 5.36
N ASP A 141 9.27 9.63 6.03
CA ASP A 141 10.52 9.06 5.52
C ASP A 141 10.27 8.10 4.35
N TYR A 142 9.16 7.37 4.36
CA TYR A 142 8.76 6.53 3.22
C TYR A 142 8.50 7.39 1.98
N PHE A 143 7.68 8.44 2.08
CA PHE A 143 7.31 9.28 0.92
C PHE A 143 8.44 10.24 0.49
N ASN A 144 9.27 10.69 1.44
CA ASN A 144 10.33 11.68 1.21
C ASN A 144 11.64 11.18 1.82
N PRO A 145 12.25 10.12 1.25
CA PRO A 145 13.45 9.52 1.82
C PRO A 145 14.59 10.55 1.88
N PRO A 146 15.21 10.77 3.05
CA PRO A 146 16.19 11.85 3.24
C PRO A 146 17.50 11.61 2.48
N THR A 147 17.75 10.38 2.02
CA THR A 147 18.93 10.00 1.26
C THR A 147 18.57 8.98 0.18
N ALA A 148 19.41 8.88 -0.87
CA ALA A 148 19.25 7.85 -1.89
C ALA A 148 19.28 6.41 -1.32
N LYS A 149 20.03 6.18 -0.23
CA LYS A 149 20.04 4.89 0.46
C LYS A 149 18.71 4.59 1.16
N ALA A 150 18.05 5.60 1.70
CA ALA A 150 16.73 5.50 2.30
C ALA A 150 15.61 5.26 1.27
N GLY A 151 15.84 5.66 0.01
CA GLY A 151 14.93 5.37 -1.11
C GLY A 151 15.08 3.99 -1.74
N ARG A 152 15.86 3.07 -1.15
CA ARG A 152 15.97 1.69 -1.65
C ARG A 152 14.76 0.86 -1.22
N PRO A 153 14.28 -0.09 -2.05
CA PRO A 153 13.07 -0.85 -1.75
C PRO A 153 13.09 -1.54 -0.38
N GLU A 154 14.22 -2.14 0.01
CA GLU A 154 14.39 -2.80 1.31
C GLU A 154 14.14 -1.87 2.51
N GLU A 155 14.57 -0.61 2.40
CA GLU A 155 14.43 0.38 3.47
C GLU A 155 13.00 0.94 3.50
N LEU A 156 12.41 1.20 2.33
CA LEU A 156 11.00 1.58 2.21
C LEU A 156 10.09 0.51 2.83
N GLU A 157 10.38 -0.77 2.58
CA GLU A 157 9.64 -1.88 3.17
C GLU A 157 9.80 -1.91 4.69
N ARG A 158 11.03 -1.71 5.20
CA ARG A 158 11.30 -1.62 6.64
C ARG A 158 10.48 -0.52 7.31
N LEU A 159 10.34 0.64 6.67
CA LEU A 159 9.53 1.74 7.18
C LEU A 159 8.04 1.36 7.23
N LEU A 160 7.48 0.82 6.15
CA LEU A 160 6.06 0.42 6.09
C LEU A 160 5.69 -0.69 7.07
N MET A 161 6.59 -1.65 7.31
CA MET A 161 6.36 -2.74 8.25
C MET A 161 6.36 -2.30 9.72
N GLN A 162 7.01 -1.17 10.03
CA GLN A 162 6.99 -0.57 11.36
C GLN A 162 5.75 0.27 11.64
N VAL A 163 4.97 0.64 10.60
CA VAL A 163 3.75 1.41 10.81
C VAL A 163 2.72 0.54 11.55
N PRO A 164 2.27 0.93 12.76
CA PRO A 164 1.23 0.20 13.48
C PRO A 164 -0.08 0.35 12.72
N ILE A 165 -0.78 -0.77 12.49
CA ILE A 165 -2.10 -0.76 11.84
C ILE A 165 -3.03 -1.70 12.58
N VAL A 166 -4.33 -1.46 12.43
CA VAL A 166 -5.35 -2.44 12.80
C VAL A 166 -6.38 -2.53 11.68
N TYR A 167 -6.60 -3.75 11.18
CA TYR A 167 -7.63 -4.00 10.18
C TYR A 167 -9.03 -3.73 10.76
N PRO A 168 -9.94 -3.17 9.96
CA PRO A 168 -11.33 -3.04 10.38
C PRO A 168 -12.00 -4.41 10.52
N PRO A 169 -13.13 -4.50 11.24
CA PRO A 169 -13.99 -5.68 11.21
C PRO A 169 -14.35 -6.06 9.76
N THR A 170 -14.00 -7.28 9.37
CA THR A 170 -14.16 -7.76 8.00
C THR A 170 -14.26 -9.30 7.97
N THR A 171 -14.44 -9.88 6.79
CA THR A 171 -14.43 -11.34 6.65
C THR A 171 -13.02 -11.91 6.82
N THR A 172 -12.93 -13.16 7.29
CA THR A 172 -11.65 -13.89 7.39
C THR A 172 -10.86 -13.86 6.09
N PHE A 173 -11.56 -13.97 4.95
CA PHE A 173 -10.95 -13.87 3.63
C PHE A 173 -10.29 -12.51 3.38
N MET A 174 -10.98 -11.40 3.63
CA MET A 174 -10.43 -10.06 3.38
C MET A 174 -9.25 -9.75 4.30
N ALA A 175 -9.39 -10.03 5.59
CA ALA A 175 -8.30 -9.86 6.55
C ALA A 175 -7.06 -10.66 6.13
N GLN A 176 -7.25 -11.93 5.73
CA GLN A 176 -6.15 -12.75 5.26
C GLN A 176 -5.57 -12.27 3.94
N ALA A 177 -6.38 -11.75 3.01
CA ALA A 177 -5.89 -11.20 1.75
C ALA A 177 -4.99 -9.98 1.97
N TRP A 178 -5.36 -9.09 2.89
CA TRP A 178 -4.55 -7.93 3.26
C TRP A 178 -3.25 -8.33 3.97
N ALA A 179 -3.34 -9.23 4.96
CA ALA A 179 -2.18 -9.75 5.68
C ALA A 179 -1.20 -10.46 4.72
N THR A 180 -1.72 -11.38 3.90
CA THR A 180 -0.90 -12.12 2.93
C THR A 180 -0.19 -11.19 1.95
N LEU A 181 -0.86 -10.14 1.48
CA LEU A 181 -0.23 -9.16 0.61
C LEU A 181 0.89 -8.42 1.33
N ARG A 182 0.59 -7.85 2.52
CA ARG A 182 1.57 -7.10 3.33
C ARG A 182 2.79 -7.94 3.67
N ASP A 183 2.59 -9.19 4.07
CA ASP A 183 3.67 -10.04 4.59
C ASP A 183 4.53 -10.68 3.50
N THR A 184 4.06 -10.74 2.25
CA THR A 184 4.72 -11.58 1.21
C THR A 184 5.11 -10.84 -0.06
N VAL A 185 4.72 -9.57 -0.23
CA VAL A 185 5.03 -8.78 -1.44
C VAL A 185 5.75 -7.51 -1.03
N PRO A 186 7.09 -7.54 -0.87
CA PRO A 186 7.85 -6.40 -0.41
C PRO A 186 7.94 -5.28 -1.47
N SER A 187 8.36 -4.08 -1.06
CA SER A 187 8.68 -2.99 -1.98
C SER A 187 9.58 -3.45 -3.13
N GLY A 188 9.34 -2.90 -4.33
CA GLY A 188 10.06 -3.26 -5.56
C GLY A 188 9.54 -4.53 -6.23
N VAL A 189 8.69 -5.32 -5.57
CA VAL A 189 8.10 -6.55 -6.11
C VAL A 189 6.63 -6.35 -6.39
N THR A 190 6.15 -6.93 -7.49
CA THR A 190 4.72 -6.97 -7.82
C THR A 190 4.19 -8.40 -7.84
N ILE A 191 2.87 -8.54 -7.75
CA ILE A 191 2.18 -9.83 -7.84
C ILE A 191 0.93 -9.71 -8.71
N SER A 192 0.57 -10.77 -9.41
CA SER A 192 -0.73 -10.81 -10.10
C SER A 192 -1.88 -11.09 -9.14
N TYR A 193 -3.10 -10.65 -9.46
CA TYR A 193 -4.32 -11.04 -8.72
C TYR A 193 -4.45 -12.56 -8.55
N LYS A 194 -4.13 -13.34 -9.59
CA LYS A 194 -4.09 -14.80 -9.55
C LYS A 194 -3.01 -15.31 -8.59
N GLY A 195 -1.81 -14.75 -8.67
CA GLY A 195 -0.69 -15.11 -7.79
C GLY A 195 -1.01 -14.87 -6.32
N LEU A 196 -1.63 -13.73 -5.99
CA LEU A 196 -2.06 -13.44 -4.64
C LEU A 196 -3.17 -14.38 -4.18
N GLY A 197 -4.14 -14.70 -5.06
CA GLY A 197 -5.17 -15.71 -4.79
C GLY A 197 -4.59 -17.06 -4.37
N VAL A 198 -3.55 -17.53 -5.06
CA VAL A 198 -2.84 -18.78 -4.69
C VAL A 198 -2.22 -18.69 -3.29
N ARG A 199 -1.59 -17.56 -2.95
CA ARG A 199 -0.99 -17.37 -1.62
C ARG A 199 -2.04 -17.34 -0.51
N VAL A 200 -3.15 -16.64 -0.73
CA VAL A 200 -4.28 -16.57 0.21
C VAL A 200 -4.93 -17.93 0.39
N ASN A 201 -5.14 -18.68 -0.70
CA ASN A 201 -5.69 -20.04 -0.65
C ASN A 201 -4.84 -20.96 0.23
N LYS A 202 -3.51 -20.86 0.10
CA LYS A 202 -2.56 -21.61 0.92
C LYS A 202 -2.62 -21.18 2.39
N ALA A 203 -2.65 -19.88 2.67
CA ALA A 203 -2.70 -19.34 4.02
C ALA A 203 -4.00 -19.72 4.77
N LEU A 204 -5.11 -19.82 4.06
CA LEU A 204 -6.41 -20.24 4.60
C LEU A 204 -6.62 -21.76 4.58
N HIS A 205 -5.64 -22.54 4.11
CA HIS A 205 -5.76 -24.01 3.97
C HIS A 205 -7.00 -24.46 3.19
N LEU A 206 -7.38 -23.70 2.15
CA LEU A 206 -8.56 -24.01 1.34
C LEU A 206 -8.28 -25.15 0.35
N PRO A 207 -9.24 -26.07 0.13
CA PRO A 207 -9.09 -27.12 -0.86
C PRO A 207 -9.06 -26.55 -2.29
N ALA A 208 -8.51 -27.32 -3.24
CA ALA A 208 -8.42 -26.88 -4.64
C ALA A 208 -9.78 -26.57 -5.28
N SER A 209 -10.86 -27.23 -4.83
CA SER A 209 -12.23 -26.96 -5.25
C SER A 209 -12.77 -25.60 -4.79
N ALA A 210 -12.13 -24.97 -3.78
CA ALA A 210 -12.48 -23.66 -3.25
C ALA A 210 -11.41 -22.60 -3.60
N ALA A 211 -10.73 -22.77 -4.73
CA ALA A 211 -9.66 -21.88 -5.17
C ALA A 211 -10.10 -20.41 -5.19
N VAL A 212 -9.33 -19.55 -4.53
CA VAL A 212 -9.58 -18.11 -4.50
C VAL A 212 -9.49 -17.52 -5.92
N ALA A 213 -10.63 -16.99 -6.39
CA ALA A 213 -10.70 -16.35 -7.71
C ALA A 213 -9.96 -14.99 -7.74
N PRO A 214 -9.29 -14.64 -8.85
CA PRO A 214 -8.65 -13.33 -9.00
C PRO A 214 -9.60 -12.15 -8.77
N ARG A 215 -10.89 -12.29 -9.15
CA ARG A 215 -11.92 -11.27 -8.93
C ARG A 215 -12.18 -11.02 -7.45
N ALA A 216 -12.15 -12.07 -6.62
CA ALA A 216 -12.33 -11.94 -5.17
C ALA A 216 -11.17 -11.15 -4.54
N ILE A 217 -9.93 -11.36 -5.02
CA ILE A 217 -8.79 -10.54 -4.63
C ILE A 217 -8.99 -9.09 -5.07
N GLY A 218 -9.48 -8.85 -6.29
CA GLY A 218 -9.80 -7.50 -6.77
C GLY A 218 -10.76 -6.75 -5.83
N VAL A 219 -11.83 -7.42 -5.38
CA VAL A 219 -12.77 -6.88 -4.39
C VAL A 219 -12.09 -6.59 -3.06
N ALA A 220 -11.27 -7.51 -2.54
CA ALA A 220 -10.54 -7.32 -1.30
C ALA A 220 -9.57 -6.12 -1.37
N MET A 221 -8.86 -5.96 -2.49
CA MET A 221 -7.94 -4.83 -2.70
C MET A 221 -8.67 -3.49 -2.83
N GLY A 222 -9.82 -3.47 -3.52
CA GLY A 222 -10.68 -2.28 -3.60
C GLY A 222 -11.35 -1.91 -2.27
N ALA A 223 -11.38 -2.84 -1.32
CA ALA A 223 -11.91 -2.62 0.03
C ALA A 223 -10.85 -2.26 1.08
N ASN A 224 -9.58 -2.16 0.69
CA ASN A 224 -8.48 -1.84 1.60
C ASN A 224 -8.56 -0.39 2.12
N PRO A 225 -8.84 -0.15 3.43
CA PRO A 225 -8.88 1.19 3.99
C PRO A 225 -7.48 1.76 4.30
N ILE A 226 -6.47 0.91 4.32
CA ILE A 226 -5.12 1.22 4.81
C ILE A 226 -4.13 1.09 3.63
N SER A 227 -4.48 1.72 2.51
CA SER A 227 -3.70 1.70 1.28
C SER A 227 -2.29 2.27 1.48
N VAL A 228 -1.35 1.96 0.59
CA VAL A 228 0.11 2.18 0.78
C VAL A 228 0.73 1.26 1.82
N ILE A 229 0.25 1.29 3.08
CA ILE A 229 0.79 0.45 4.17
C ILE A 229 0.42 -1.02 3.97
N VAL A 230 -0.85 -1.29 3.62
CA VAL A 230 -1.24 -2.53 2.94
C VAL A 230 -1.07 -2.26 1.45
N PRO A 231 -0.06 -2.87 0.79
CA PRO A 231 0.47 -2.34 -0.45
C PRO A 231 -0.31 -2.82 -1.69
N CYS A 232 -1.61 -2.51 -1.75
CA CYS A 232 -2.48 -2.96 -2.84
C CYS A 232 -2.10 -2.39 -4.22
N HIS A 233 -1.26 -1.35 -4.27
CA HIS A 233 -0.63 -0.86 -5.50
C HIS A 233 0.34 -1.86 -6.13
N ARG A 234 0.86 -2.83 -5.37
CA ARG A 234 1.77 -3.90 -5.86
C ARG A 234 1.03 -5.03 -6.59
N VAL A 235 -0.32 -5.03 -6.58
CA VAL A 235 -1.13 -6.07 -7.24
C VAL A 235 -1.51 -5.62 -8.66
N LEU A 236 -1.11 -6.39 -9.67
CA LEU A 236 -1.30 -6.11 -11.10
C LEU A 236 -2.08 -7.23 -11.81
N SER A 237 -2.43 -7.02 -13.08
CA SER A 237 -2.88 -8.13 -13.94
C SER A 237 -1.73 -9.13 -14.17
N SER A 238 -2.06 -10.32 -14.69
CA SER A 238 -1.04 -11.29 -15.14
C SER A 238 -0.22 -10.80 -16.33
N THR A 239 -0.64 -9.73 -17.00
CA THR A 239 0.05 -9.07 -18.11
C THR A 239 0.79 -7.80 -17.67
N ASN A 240 0.93 -7.59 -16.36
CA ASN A 240 1.50 -6.38 -15.74
C ASN A 240 0.78 -5.08 -16.11
N SER A 241 -0.51 -5.14 -16.44
CA SER A 241 -1.36 -3.95 -16.55
C SER A 241 -1.77 -3.47 -15.17
N LEU A 242 -1.90 -2.14 -15.01
CA LEU A 242 -2.19 -1.48 -13.74
C LEU A 242 -3.53 -1.93 -13.14
N CYS A 243 -4.55 -2.21 -13.95
CA CYS A 243 -5.95 -2.36 -13.47
C CYS A 243 -6.37 -1.17 -12.59
N GLY A 244 -7.54 -1.24 -11.92
CA GLY A 244 -8.00 -0.19 -11.01
C GLY A 244 -7.15 -0.04 -9.74
N TYR A 245 -7.22 1.14 -9.11
CA TYR A 245 -6.69 1.43 -7.78
C TYR A 245 -7.67 2.30 -7.02
N GLY A 246 -8.05 1.93 -5.80
CA GLY A 246 -9.09 2.63 -5.04
C GLY A 246 -8.80 4.11 -4.78
N LEU A 247 -7.52 4.50 -4.77
CA LEU A 247 -7.11 5.90 -4.63
C LEU A 247 -6.88 6.61 -5.98
N GLY A 248 -6.86 5.89 -7.11
CA GLY A 248 -6.64 6.43 -8.45
C GLY A 248 -5.28 6.06 -9.07
N LEU A 249 -5.24 5.85 -10.40
CA LEU A 249 -4.06 5.26 -11.06
C LEU A 249 -2.80 6.12 -10.99
N ARG A 250 -2.92 7.45 -10.92
CA ARG A 250 -1.77 8.33 -10.77
C ARG A 250 -0.93 7.98 -9.53
N PHE A 251 -1.60 7.66 -8.43
CA PHE A 251 -0.94 7.30 -7.17
C PHE A 251 -0.30 5.92 -7.27
N LYS A 252 -0.99 4.95 -7.87
CA LYS A 252 -0.45 3.60 -8.10
C LYS A 252 0.83 3.65 -8.93
N VAL A 253 0.82 4.41 -10.04
CA VAL A 253 2.00 4.59 -10.89
C VAL A 253 3.15 5.25 -10.14
N TRP A 254 2.87 6.31 -9.39
CA TRP A 254 3.90 6.98 -8.61
C TRP A 254 4.50 6.05 -7.55
N LEU A 255 3.67 5.31 -6.79
CA LEU A 255 4.13 4.36 -5.77
C LEU A 255 5.00 3.25 -6.36
N LEU A 256 4.60 2.69 -7.51
CA LEU A 256 5.39 1.65 -8.19
C LEU A 256 6.75 2.18 -8.64
N ARG A 257 6.82 3.44 -9.12
CA ARG A 257 8.10 4.08 -9.48
C ARG A 257 8.95 4.38 -8.25
N HIS A 258 8.33 4.92 -7.20
CA HIS A 258 8.96 5.26 -5.93
C HIS A 258 9.60 4.03 -5.29
N GLU A 259 8.91 2.89 -5.32
CA GLU A 259 9.41 1.62 -4.82
C GLU A 259 10.33 0.88 -5.81
N GLN A 260 10.65 1.48 -6.97
CA GLN A 260 11.50 0.87 -8.00
C GLN A 260 10.99 -0.51 -8.45
N ALA A 261 9.67 -0.64 -8.61
CA ALA A 261 9.04 -1.90 -8.98
C ALA A 261 9.54 -2.43 -10.33
N ASP A 262 9.76 -3.75 -10.41
CA ASP A 262 10.13 -4.44 -11.65
C ASP A 262 8.94 -4.52 -12.62
N VAL A 263 8.58 -3.38 -13.19
CA VAL A 263 7.52 -3.20 -14.17
C VAL A 263 8.06 -2.33 -15.30
N ALA A 264 7.89 -2.78 -16.55
CA ALA A 264 8.36 -2.03 -17.71
C ALA A 264 7.73 -0.63 -17.76
N ALA A 265 8.55 0.38 -18.06
CA ALA A 265 8.16 1.79 -17.96
C ALA A 265 6.98 2.17 -18.89
N ASP A 266 6.80 1.45 -20.00
CA ASP A 266 5.65 1.61 -20.91
C ASP A 266 4.32 1.19 -20.27
N LYS A 267 4.36 0.25 -19.30
CA LYS A 267 3.19 -0.22 -18.54
C LYS A 267 2.82 0.70 -17.38
N LEU A 268 3.71 1.59 -16.98
CA LEU A 268 3.50 2.58 -15.93
C LEU A 268 3.03 3.92 -16.51
N ARG A 269 2.09 3.90 -17.45
CA ARG A 269 1.49 5.10 -18.06
C ARG A 269 0.00 5.11 -17.78
N VAL A 270 -0.51 6.27 -17.38
CA VAL A 270 -1.95 6.54 -17.30
C VAL A 270 -2.35 7.18 -18.64
N GLY A 271 -3.47 6.78 -19.23
CA GLY A 271 -3.97 7.43 -20.45
C GLY A 271 -4.31 8.91 -20.18
N GLU A 272 -4.20 9.77 -21.19
CA GLU A 272 -4.41 11.22 -21.07
C GLU A 272 -5.80 11.57 -20.48
N GLU A 273 -6.82 10.75 -20.76
CA GLU A 273 -8.19 10.95 -20.27
C GLU A 273 -8.35 10.69 -18.76
N GLU A 274 -7.62 9.75 -18.16
CA GLU A 274 -7.71 9.45 -16.71
C GLU A 274 -7.00 10.50 -15.84
N ASN A 275 -6.03 11.23 -16.41
CA ASN A 275 -5.45 12.40 -15.74
C ASN A 275 -6.49 13.53 -15.58
N ALA A 276 -7.46 13.64 -16.50
CA ALA A 276 -8.51 14.65 -16.47
C ALA A 276 -9.71 14.27 -15.59
N VAL A 277 -9.99 12.97 -15.41
CA VAL A 277 -11.13 12.50 -14.57
C VAL A 277 -10.90 12.77 -13.08
N SER A 278 -9.64 12.84 -12.62
CA SER A 278 -9.34 13.28 -11.25
C SER A 278 -9.67 14.75 -10.97
N THR A 279 -9.78 15.58 -12.00
CA THR A 279 -10.16 17.00 -11.89
C THR A 279 -11.68 17.20 -11.91
N VAL A 280 -12.45 16.19 -12.32
CA VAL A 280 -13.92 16.26 -12.42
C VAL A 280 -14.61 15.59 -11.25
N ALA A 281 -14.03 14.54 -10.64
CA ALA A 281 -14.56 13.90 -9.43
C ALA A 281 -14.50 14.77 -8.15
N SER A 282 -13.96 15.99 -8.23
CA SER A 282 -14.01 17.01 -7.17
C SER A 282 -15.21 17.97 -7.31
N ARG A 283 -16.14 17.68 -8.21
CA ARG A 283 -17.42 18.39 -8.35
C ARG A 283 -18.53 17.35 -8.46
N HIS A 284 -19.00 16.81 -7.33
CA HIS A 284 -20.38 16.34 -7.10
C HIS A 284 -20.55 15.99 -5.62
#